data_AF-A0A9D4YPR4-F1
#
_entry.id   AF-A0A9D4YPR4-F1
#
_cell.length_a   1.000
_cell.length_b   1.000
_cell.length_c   1.000
_cell.angle_alpha   90.00
_cell.angle_beta   90.00
_cell.angle_gamma   90.00
#
_symmetry.space_group_name_H-M   'P 1'
#
loop_
_entity.id
_entity.type
_entity.pdbx_description
1 polymer ?
#
loop_
_entity_poly.entity_id
_entity_poly.type
_entity_poly.pdbx_seq_one_letter_code
_entity_poly.pdbx_strand_id
1 'polypeptide(L)'
;MLKEYLLLFFLKDFGEALGIPHEGVGIRLNANTNLLGYNKREFYYGIVRIPENDFIQKRKRLMSGHSKRNSWSAVILTIDDRLIHYILAYVIMPKYSIFFTINDYEMQILYAMKNNIQFNWA
;
A
#
# COMPACT_ATOMS: atom_id res chain seq x y z
N MET A 1 -21.84 -3.33 11.02
CA MET A 1 -23.07 -3.28 10.19
C MET A 1 -23.35 -1.89 9.61
N LEU A 2 -24.12 -0.97 10.19
CA LEU A 2 -24.52 0.28 9.47
C LEU A 2 -23.35 1.15 8.96
N LYS A 3 -22.24 1.23 9.72
CA LYS A 3 -21.03 1.96 9.30
C LYS A 3 -20.28 1.31 8.13
N GLU A 4 -20.34 -0.02 7.98
CA GLU A 4 -19.70 -0.73 6.87
C GLU A 4 -20.48 -0.53 5.57
N TYR A 5 -21.80 -0.56 5.62
CA TYR A 5 -22.66 -0.31 4.46
C TYR A 5 -22.54 1.14 3.94
N LEU A 6 -22.42 2.12 4.85
CA LEU A 6 -22.18 3.52 4.48
C LEU A 6 -20.80 3.73 3.85
N LEU A 7 -19.76 3.03 4.32
CA LEU A 7 -18.43 3.08 3.73
C LEU A 7 -18.40 2.47 2.31
N LEU A 8 -19.05 1.33 2.13
CA LEU A 8 -19.19 0.64 0.84
C LEU A 8 -19.94 1.49 -0.19
N PHE A 9 -21.01 2.17 0.24
CA PHE A 9 -21.79 3.06 -0.63
C PHE A 9 -20.96 4.28 -1.07
N PHE A 10 -20.19 4.87 -0.15
CA PHE A 10 -19.32 6.01 -0.47
C PHE A 10 -18.18 5.64 -1.42
N LEU A 11 -17.56 4.47 -1.26
CA LEU A 11 -16.45 4.01 -2.10
C LEU A 11 -16.86 3.73 -3.54
N LYS A 12 -18.07 3.20 -3.77
CA LYS A 12 -18.57 2.91 -5.12
C LYS A 12 -18.87 4.20 -5.89
N ASP A 13 -19.64 5.12 -5.31
CA ASP A 13 -20.02 6.38 -5.98
C ASP A 13 -18.82 7.33 -6.13
N PHE A 14 -17.94 7.40 -5.13
CA PHE A 14 -16.66 8.12 -5.22
C PHE A 14 -15.72 7.48 -6.25
N GLY A 15 -15.73 6.14 -6.31
CA GLY A 15 -14.96 5.37 -7.28
C GLY A 15 -15.41 5.65 -8.71
N GLU A 16 -16.71 5.55 -8.99
CA GLU A 16 -17.27 5.86 -10.30
C GLU A 16 -17.00 7.31 -10.72
N ALA A 17 -17.14 8.28 -9.81
CA ALA A 17 -16.86 9.70 -10.07
C ALA A 17 -15.40 9.97 -10.45
N LEU A 18 -14.46 9.16 -9.94
CA LEU A 18 -13.03 9.26 -10.23
C LEU A 18 -12.56 8.27 -11.31
N GLY A 19 -13.48 7.51 -11.93
CA GLY A 19 -13.14 6.47 -12.90
C GLY A 19 -12.33 5.31 -12.30
N ILE A 20 -12.50 5.05 -11.00
CA ILE A 20 -11.82 3.98 -10.29
C ILE A 20 -12.37 2.63 -10.80
N PRO A 21 -11.50 1.70 -11.22
CA PRO A 21 -11.92 0.40 -11.73
C PRO A 21 -12.69 -0.41 -10.68
N HIS A 22 -13.86 -0.91 -11.06
CA HIS A 22 -14.70 -1.82 -10.25
C HIS A 22 -14.77 -3.24 -10.84
N GLU A 23 -13.97 -3.49 -11.87
CA GLU A 23 -13.77 -4.80 -12.51
C GLU A 23 -12.30 -5.22 -12.36
N GLY A 24 -12.03 -6.51 -12.29
CA GLY A 24 -10.67 -7.07 -12.15
C GLY A 24 -10.44 -7.79 -10.82
N VAL A 25 -9.16 -7.97 -10.46
CA VAL A 25 -8.78 -8.70 -9.23
C VAL A 25 -9.24 -7.95 -7.99
N GLY A 26 -10.04 -8.59 -7.12
CA GLY A 26 -10.49 -7.96 -5.87
C GLY A 26 -9.38 -7.89 -4.83
N ILE A 27 -8.77 -6.71 -4.66
CA ILE A 27 -7.80 -6.45 -3.59
C ILE A 27 -8.59 -6.02 -2.36
N ARG A 28 -8.61 -6.83 -1.30
CA ARG A 28 -9.37 -6.55 -0.07
C ARG A 28 -8.46 -6.44 1.14
N LEU A 29 -8.83 -5.58 2.09
CA LEU A 29 -8.12 -5.45 3.36
C LEU A 29 -8.15 -6.80 4.11
N ASN A 30 -6.98 -7.29 4.52
CA ASN A 30 -6.80 -8.56 5.23
C ASN A 30 -7.21 -9.83 4.44
N ALA A 31 -7.39 -9.75 3.12
CA ALA A 31 -7.62 -10.91 2.27
C ALA A 31 -6.34 -11.35 1.54
N ASN A 32 -6.20 -12.66 1.31
CA ASN A 32 -5.21 -13.18 0.38
C ASN A 32 -5.70 -12.91 -1.03
N THR A 33 -5.11 -11.91 -1.69
CA THR A 33 -5.44 -11.59 -3.07
C THR A 33 -4.62 -12.45 -4.03
N ASN A 34 -5.28 -13.04 -5.03
CA ASN A 34 -4.62 -13.88 -6.03
C ASN A 34 -3.92 -13.04 -7.12
N LEU A 35 -2.93 -12.24 -6.72
CA LEU A 35 -2.04 -11.57 -7.66
C LEU A 35 -0.95 -12.57 -8.06
N LEU A 36 -1.09 -13.17 -9.25
CA LEU A 36 -0.10 -14.12 -9.79
C LEU A 36 1.30 -13.51 -9.77
N GLY A 37 2.24 -14.19 -9.12
CA GLY A 37 3.64 -13.72 -9.01
C GLY A 37 3.88 -12.63 -7.96
N TYR A 38 2.88 -12.23 -7.17
CA TYR A 38 3.08 -11.25 -6.10
C TYR A 38 3.82 -11.87 -4.91
N ASN A 39 5.06 -11.47 -4.72
CA ASN A 39 5.82 -11.65 -3.49
C ASN A 39 6.08 -10.28 -2.87
N LYS A 40 5.47 -10.03 -1.69
CA LYS A 40 5.57 -8.75 -0.99
C LYS A 40 7.02 -8.29 -0.79
N ARG A 41 7.89 -9.21 -0.37
CA ARG A 41 9.27 -8.89 -0.01
C ARG A 41 10.06 -8.52 -1.27
N GLU A 42 9.96 -9.34 -2.30
CA GLU A 42 10.65 -9.12 -3.58
C GLU A 42 10.18 -7.83 -4.23
N PHE A 43 8.87 -7.60 -4.25
CA PHE A 43 8.32 -6.36 -4.79
C PHE A 43 8.79 -5.13 -4.01
N TYR A 44 8.71 -5.15 -2.67
CA TYR A 44 9.14 -4.02 -1.86
C TYR A 44 10.60 -3.64 -2.14
N TYR A 45 11.51 -4.62 -2.13
CA TYR A 45 12.92 -4.33 -2.40
C TYR A 45 13.20 -3.96 -3.86
N GLY A 46 12.32 -4.33 -4.80
CA GLY A 46 12.39 -3.89 -6.19
C GLY A 46 12.02 -2.41 -6.43
N ILE A 47 11.21 -1.80 -5.56
CA ILE A 47 10.75 -0.40 -5.70
C ILE A 47 11.45 0.59 -4.76
N VAL A 48 12.25 0.10 -3.83
CA VAL A 48 12.97 0.93 -2.86
C VAL A 48 14.21 1.56 -3.50
N ARG A 49 14.44 2.85 -3.22
CA ARG A 49 15.58 3.61 -3.76
C ARG A 49 16.93 3.24 -3.15
N ILE A 50 16.95 2.77 -1.91
CA ILE A 50 18.16 2.49 -1.13
C ILE A 50 18.24 0.98 -0.85
N PRO A 51 19.35 0.29 -1.17
CA PRO A 51 19.46 -1.14 -0.93
C PRO A 51 19.21 -1.50 0.55
N GLU A 52 18.63 -2.68 0.80
CA GLU A 52 18.16 -3.13 2.11
C GLU A 52 19.18 -2.89 3.24
N ASN A 53 20.46 -3.19 2.98
CA ASN A 53 21.54 -3.02 3.94
C ASN A 53 21.80 -1.56 4.32
N ASP A 54 21.74 -0.65 3.37
CA ASP A 54 21.94 0.79 3.59
C ASP A 54 20.73 1.39 4.30
N PHE A 55 19.52 0.92 3.98
CA PHE A 55 18.31 1.31 4.70
C PHE A 55 18.34 0.84 6.16
N ILE A 56 18.69 -0.42 6.42
CA ILE A 56 18.80 -0.97 7.77
C ILE A 56 19.85 -0.19 8.58
N GLN A 57 21.01 0.12 7.98
CA GLN A 57 22.04 0.94 8.63
C GLN A 57 21.56 2.36 8.93
N LYS A 58 20.94 3.04 7.95
CA LYS A 58 20.39 4.38 8.13
C LYS A 58 19.28 4.41 9.18
N ARG A 59 18.43 3.38 9.24
CA ARG A 59 17.38 3.24 10.26
C ARG A 59 17.94 2.94 11.65
N LYS A 60 18.97 2.09 11.77
CA LYS A 60 19.68 1.87 13.05
C LYS A 60 20.23 3.17 13.60
N ARG A 61 20.77 4.05 12.74
CA ARG A 61 21.24 5.39 13.10
C ARG A 61 20.10 6.33 13.51
N LEU A 62 18.95 6.29 12.82
CA LEU A 62 17.83 7.22 13.04
C LEU A 62 16.89 6.84 14.20
N MET A 63 16.76 5.55 14.53
CA MET A 63 15.73 5.02 15.45
C MET A 63 16.29 4.40 16.73
N SER A 64 17.47 4.84 17.20
CA SER A 64 18.08 4.39 18.45
C SER A 64 18.13 2.87 18.61
N GLY A 65 18.46 2.14 17.53
CA GLY A 65 18.58 0.67 17.54
C GLY A 65 17.28 -0.14 17.54
N HIS A 66 16.09 0.48 17.64
CA HIS A 66 14.80 -0.23 17.67
C HIS A 66 14.28 -0.53 16.25
N SER A 67 14.96 -1.44 15.57
CA SER A 67 14.55 -1.94 14.26
C SER A 67 13.67 -3.19 14.42
N LYS A 68 12.33 -3.05 14.38
CA LYS A 68 11.48 -4.19 14.02
C LYS A 68 11.88 -4.60 12.60
N ARG A 69 12.47 -5.78 12.48
CA ARG A 69 13.12 -6.34 11.28
C ARG A 69 12.24 -6.35 10.00
N ASN A 70 10.93 -6.13 10.14
CA ASN A 70 9.93 -6.28 9.07
C ASN A 70 9.04 -5.04 8.85
N SER A 71 9.49 -3.82 9.17
CA SER A 71 8.67 -2.63 8.89
C SER A 71 8.88 -2.13 7.45
N TRP A 72 7.86 -2.24 6.62
CA TRP A 72 7.81 -1.71 5.25
C TRP A 72 7.67 -0.20 5.31
N SER A 73 8.77 0.54 5.17
CA SER A 73 8.77 1.99 5.28
C SER A 73 8.48 2.65 3.94
N ALA A 74 7.53 3.56 3.90
CA ALA A 74 7.25 4.40 2.74
C ALA A 74 8.35 5.43 2.49
N VAL A 75 9.10 5.86 3.53
CA VAL A 75 10.07 6.95 3.44
C VAL A 75 11.16 6.73 2.37
N ILE A 76 11.50 5.49 2.10
CA ILE A 76 12.56 5.09 1.16
C ILE A 76 12.07 4.71 -0.25
N LEU A 77 10.77 4.77 -0.47
CA LEU A 77 10.21 4.63 -1.82
C LEU A 77 10.54 5.85 -2.68
N THR A 78 10.31 5.72 -3.99
CA THR A 78 10.38 6.84 -4.93
C THR A 78 9.33 7.91 -4.59
N ILE A 79 9.45 9.12 -5.15
CA ILE A 79 8.47 10.19 -4.90
C ILE A 79 7.07 9.76 -5.35
N ASP A 80 6.97 9.15 -6.54
CA ASP A 80 5.69 8.72 -7.12
C ASP A 80 5.01 7.65 -6.26
N ASP A 81 5.78 6.65 -5.81
CA ASP A 81 5.24 5.57 -4.96
C ASP A 81 4.85 6.07 -3.56
N ARG A 82 5.57 7.07 -3.03
CA ARG A 82 5.19 7.73 -1.76
C ARG A 82 3.92 8.55 -1.90
N LEU A 83 3.72 9.20 -3.04
CA LEU A 83 2.51 9.97 -3.29
C LEU A 83 1.28 9.06 -3.30
N ILE A 84 1.38 7.91 -3.98
CA ILE A 84 0.33 6.89 -3.98
C ILE A 84 0.07 6.40 -2.54
N HIS A 85 1.13 6.06 -1.80
CA HIS A 85 1.01 5.68 -0.39
C HIS A 85 0.26 6.73 0.45
N TYR A 86 0.55 8.03 0.27
CA TYR A 86 -0.16 9.08 1.00
C TYR A 86 -1.62 9.23 0.58
N ILE A 87 -1.94 9.15 -0.72
CA ILE A 87 -3.33 9.17 -1.17
C ILE A 87 -4.10 8.00 -0.55
N LEU A 88 -3.52 6.80 -0.56
CA LEU A 88 -4.14 5.63 0.06
C LEU A 88 -4.29 5.79 1.58
N ALA A 89 -3.26 6.27 2.27
CA ALA A 89 -3.23 6.35 3.73
C ALA A 89 -4.03 7.53 4.32
N TYR A 90 -4.28 8.59 3.55
CA TYR A 90 -4.99 9.80 4.01
C TYR A 90 -6.39 9.96 3.41
N VAL A 91 -6.59 9.55 2.15
CA VAL A 91 -7.85 9.80 1.44
C VAL A 91 -8.71 8.55 1.40
N ILE A 92 -8.14 7.43 0.94
CA ILE A 92 -8.93 6.20 0.66
C ILE A 92 -9.13 5.37 1.93
N MET A 93 -8.05 5.13 2.68
CA MET A 93 -8.05 4.35 3.90
C MET A 93 -7.28 5.10 4.99
N PRO A 94 -7.89 6.14 5.58
CA PRO A 94 -7.30 6.92 6.67
C PRO A 94 -6.77 5.99 7.77
N LYS A 95 -5.45 5.91 7.90
CA LYS A 95 -4.82 5.08 8.94
C LYS A 95 -4.72 5.86 10.25
N TYR A 96 -5.13 5.21 11.35
CA TYR A 96 -4.86 5.70 12.71
C TYR A 96 -3.43 5.38 13.18
N SER A 97 -2.70 4.52 12.48
CA SER A 97 -1.34 4.07 12.83
C SER A 97 -0.27 4.72 11.96
N ILE A 98 0.98 4.76 12.49
CA ILE A 98 2.23 5.25 11.87
C ILE A 98 2.16 5.39 10.34
N PHE A 99 1.90 6.62 9.86
CA PHE A 99 1.74 7.00 8.45
C PHE A 99 2.92 6.62 7.54
N PHE A 100 4.06 6.26 8.11
CA PHE A 100 5.25 5.87 7.36
C PHE A 100 5.34 4.37 7.09
N THR A 101 4.40 3.56 7.59
CA THR A 101 4.42 2.10 7.41
C THR A 101 3.39 1.65 6.37
N ILE A 102 3.86 0.87 5.40
CA ILE A 102 3.07 0.28 4.33
C ILE A 102 2.49 -1.06 4.81
N ASN A 103 1.18 -1.25 4.68
CA ASN A 103 0.52 -2.51 5.01
C ASN A 103 0.46 -3.44 3.78
N ASP A 104 -0.08 -4.64 3.93
CA ASP A 104 -0.19 -5.59 2.81
C ASP A 104 -1.10 -5.08 1.69
N TYR A 105 -2.18 -4.40 2.06
CA TYR A 105 -3.18 -3.87 1.13
C TYR A 105 -2.60 -2.79 0.19
N GLU A 106 -1.94 -1.78 0.76
CA GLU A 106 -1.27 -0.73 -0.03
C GLU A 106 -0.18 -1.32 -0.94
N MET A 107 0.55 -2.32 -0.45
CA MET A 107 1.60 -2.97 -1.23
C MET A 107 1.04 -3.71 -2.44
N GLN A 108 -0.11 -4.37 -2.29
CA GLN A 108 -0.80 -5.05 -3.40
C GLN A 108 -1.35 -4.05 -4.42
N ILE A 109 -1.90 -2.91 -3.98
CA ILE A 109 -2.33 -1.83 -4.88
C ILE A 109 -1.14 -1.27 -5.67
N LEU A 110 -0.04 -0.95 -4.99
CA LEU A 110 1.19 -0.49 -5.64
C LEU A 110 1.70 -1.51 -6.66
N TYR A 111 1.67 -2.80 -6.33
CA TYR A 111 2.04 -3.88 -7.25
C TYR A 111 1.14 -3.92 -8.48
N ALA A 112 -0.18 -3.88 -8.29
CA ALA A 112 -1.14 -3.92 -9.38
C ALA A 112 -0.99 -2.72 -10.32
N MET A 113 -0.84 -1.52 -9.75
CA MET A 113 -0.58 -0.28 -10.50
C MET A 113 0.71 -0.36 -11.33
N LYS A 114 1.84 -0.81 -10.74
CA LYS A 114 3.13 -0.92 -11.44
C LYS A 114 3.11 -1.93 -12.58
N ASN A 115 2.30 -2.98 -12.47
CA ASN A 115 2.20 -4.03 -13.47
C ASN A 115 1.00 -3.84 -14.42
N ASN A 116 0.29 -2.71 -14.35
CA ASN A 116 -0.94 -2.45 -15.10
C ASN A 116 -1.97 -3.58 -14.98
N ILE A 117 -2.01 -4.25 -13.82
CA ILE A 117 -3.01 -5.28 -13.53
C ILE A 117 -4.30 -4.55 -13.21
N GLN A 118 -5.38 -4.92 -13.89
CA GLN A 118 -6.71 -4.39 -13.58
C GLN A 118 -7.19 -4.99 -12.25
N PHE A 119 -7.54 -4.14 -11.30
CA PHE A 119 -8.01 -4.55 -9.98
C PHE A 119 -9.26 -3.78 -9.58
N ASN A 120 -10.15 -4.49 -8.88
CA ASN A 120 -11.37 -3.93 -8.36
C ASN A 120 -11.08 -3.26 -7.01
N TRP A 121 -11.42 -1.98 -6.92
CA TRP A 121 -11.30 -1.16 -5.71
C TRP A 121 -12.54 -1.21 -4.79
N ALA A 122 -13.65 -1.77 -5.26
CA ALA A 122 -14.94 -1.85 -4.57
C ALA A 122 -15.05 -3.07 -3.64
#